data_AF-A0A600D4G3-F1
#
_entry.id   AF-A0A600D4G3-F1
#
_cell.length_a   1.000
_cell.length_b   1.000
_cell.length_c   1.000
_cell.angle_alpha   90.00
_cell.angle_beta   90.00
_cell.angle_gamma   90.00
#
_symmetry.space_group_name_H-M   'P 1'
#
loop_
_entity.id
_entity.type
_entity.pdbx_description
1 polymer ?
#
loop_
_entity_poly.entity_id
_entity_poly.type
_entity_poly.pdbx_seq_one_letter_code
_entity_poly.pdbx_strand_id
1 'polypeptide(L)'
;MNWPMVKLKDCCQVVGGATPKRNIASYWDGDIPWITPKDVSNLDEPYIYEAPEYISSAGYKAAATYMLPAGTVLLTSRAPIGNVAIAGIELCTNQGFKSLI
;
A
#
# COMPACT_ATOMS: atom_id res chain seq x y z
N MET A 1 -3.16 30.62 -17.17
CA MET A 1 -3.73 29.59 -16.28
C MET A 1 -3.01 29.69 -14.95
N ASN A 2 -3.75 29.70 -13.84
CA ASN A 2 -3.17 29.64 -12.49
C ASN A 2 -3.67 28.34 -11.85
N TRP A 3 -2.77 27.48 -11.38
CA TRP A 3 -3.15 26.25 -10.69
C TRP A 3 -3.37 26.55 -9.21
N PRO A 4 -4.55 26.22 -8.64
CA PRO A 4 -4.81 26.47 -7.23
C PRO A 4 -3.98 25.53 -6.36
N MET A 5 -3.47 26.05 -5.24
CA MET A 5 -2.90 25.24 -4.17
C MET A 5 -4.05 24.67 -3.33
N VAL A 6 -4.16 23.34 -3.29
CA VAL A 6 -5.21 22.60 -2.55
C VAL A 6 -4.58 21.60 -1.58
N LYS A 7 -5.30 21.20 -0.54
CA LYS A 7 -4.82 20.18 0.41
C LYS A 7 -5.16 18.80 -0.16
N LEU A 8 -4.29 17.82 0.05
CA LEU A 8 -4.52 16.45 -0.42
C LEU A 8 -5.87 15.87 0.02
N LYS A 9 -6.28 16.14 1.27
CA LYS A 9 -7.58 15.68 1.81
C LYS A 9 -8.80 16.23 1.05
N ASP A 10 -8.63 17.31 0.29
CA ASP A 10 -9.69 17.91 -0.52
C ASP A 10 -9.75 17.27 -1.93
N CYS A 11 -8.80 16.38 -2.26
CA CYS A 11 -8.65 15.74 -3.57
C CYS A 11 -8.68 14.21 -3.52
N CYS A 12 -8.34 13.61 -2.38
CA CYS A 12 -8.21 12.16 -2.21
C CYS A 12 -8.40 11.75 -0.75
N GLN A 13 -8.68 10.47 -0.54
CA GLN A 13 -8.64 9.87 0.79
C GLN A 13 -7.22 9.39 1.09
N VAL A 14 -6.65 9.88 2.19
CA VAL A 14 -5.31 9.43 2.65
C VAL A 14 -5.48 8.31 3.65
N VAL A 15 -5.06 7.09 3.28
CA VAL A 15 -5.13 5.91 4.15
C VAL A 15 -3.74 5.38 4.51
N GLY A 16 -3.62 4.78 5.69
CA GLY A 16 -2.43 4.02 6.06
C GLY A 16 -2.51 2.56 5.64
N GLY A 17 -1.49 1.79 6.00
CA GLY A 17 -1.55 0.34 5.98
C GLY A 17 -1.21 -0.25 7.35
N ALA A 18 -1.21 -1.58 7.43
CA ALA A 18 -0.84 -2.30 8.64
C ALA A 18 -0.14 -3.62 8.32
N THR A 19 0.63 -4.11 9.30
CA THR A 19 1.30 -5.41 9.21
C THR A 19 0.55 -6.41 10.10
N PRO A 20 0.01 -7.53 9.55
CA PRO A 20 -0.43 -8.64 10.37
C PRO A 20 0.71 -9.15 11.25
N LYS A 21 0.41 -9.81 12.37
CA LYS A 21 1.46 -10.35 13.24
C LYS A 21 2.30 -11.39 12.47
N ARG A 22 3.60 -11.10 12.31
CA ARG A 22 4.57 -11.93 11.58
C ARG A 22 4.75 -13.32 12.18
N ASN A 23 4.53 -13.47 13.48
CA ASN A 23 4.66 -14.75 14.18
C ASN A 23 3.39 -15.63 14.12
N ILE A 24 2.33 -15.19 13.46
CA ILE A 24 1.11 -15.98 13.27
C ILE A 24 1.09 -16.46 11.82
N ALA A 25 1.55 -17.69 11.59
CA ALA A 25 1.69 -18.26 10.24
C ALA A 25 0.39 -18.23 9.43
N SER A 26 -0.77 -18.44 10.08
CA SER A 26 -2.08 -18.43 9.41
C SER A 26 -2.48 -17.06 8.84
N TYR A 27 -1.74 -15.99 9.10
CA TYR A 27 -1.99 -14.65 8.54
C TYR A 27 -1.29 -14.41 7.20
N TRP A 28 -0.40 -15.31 6.79
CA TRP A 28 0.46 -15.19 5.61
C TRP A 28 0.15 -16.30 4.61
N ASP A 29 0.83 -16.28 3.46
CA ASP A 29 0.73 -17.26 2.39
C ASP A 29 -0.71 -17.45 1.86
N GLY A 30 -1.47 -16.35 1.86
CA GLY A 30 -2.82 -16.30 1.32
C GLY A 30 -2.87 -15.79 -0.12
N ASP A 31 -3.94 -15.08 -0.43
CA ASP A 31 -4.28 -14.59 -1.77
C ASP A 31 -4.35 -13.06 -1.88
N ILE A 32 -4.20 -12.33 -0.77
CA ILE A 32 -4.27 -10.86 -0.77
C ILE A 32 -2.85 -10.28 -0.92
N PRO A 33 -2.53 -9.58 -2.02
CA PRO A 33 -1.21 -9.00 -2.23
C PRO A 33 -0.88 -7.98 -1.14
N TRP A 34 0.35 -8.02 -0.61
CA TRP A 34 0.77 -7.12 0.47
C TRP A 34 2.16 -6.53 0.23
N ILE A 35 2.24 -5.19 0.26
CA ILE A 35 3.41 -4.42 -0.17
C ILE A 35 4.08 -3.65 0.98
N THR A 36 5.41 -3.58 0.94
CA THR A 36 6.26 -2.77 1.82
C THR A 36 7.02 -1.67 1.05
N PRO A 37 7.53 -0.63 1.71
CA PRO A 37 8.34 0.42 1.07
C PRO A 37 9.58 -0.12 0.34
N LYS A 38 10.14 -1.25 0.81
CA LYS A 38 11.29 -1.90 0.17
C LYS A 38 10.93 -2.37 -1.24
N ASP A 39 9.72 -2.85 -1.43
CA ASP A 39 9.25 -3.43 -2.70
C ASP A 39 9.04 -2.33 -3.75
N VAL A 40 8.77 -1.10 -3.30
CA VAL A 40 8.62 0.08 -4.17
C VAL A 40 9.97 0.71 -4.53
N SER A 41 11.03 0.43 -3.76
CA SER A 41 12.32 1.10 -3.93
C SER A 41 13.10 0.68 -5.16
N ASN A 42 12.78 -0.47 -5.74
CA ASN A 42 13.50 -1.07 -6.86
C ASN A 42 12.57 -1.37 -8.05
N LEU A 43 11.49 -0.61 -8.19
CA LEU A 43 10.58 -0.81 -9.31
C LEU A 43 11.18 -0.23 -10.60
N ASP A 44 11.21 -1.04 -11.66
CA ASP A 44 11.58 -0.60 -13.01
C ASP A 44 10.48 0.28 -13.62
N GLU A 45 9.21 0.00 -13.27
CA GLU A 45 8.03 0.73 -13.71
C GLU A 45 7.20 1.21 -12.51
N PRO A 46 6.49 2.36 -12.61
CA PRO A 46 5.77 2.93 -11.48
C PRO A 46 4.50 2.16 -11.10
N TYR A 47 4.26 0.95 -11.64
CA TYR A 47 3.05 0.16 -11.41
C TYR A 47 3.35 -1.15 -10.70
N ILE A 48 2.50 -1.52 -9.74
CA ILE A 48 2.59 -2.78 -9.00
C ILE A 48 1.49 -3.73 -9.48
N TYR A 49 1.88 -4.78 -10.19
CA TYR A 49 0.97 -5.83 -10.65
C TYR A 49 1.13 -7.15 -9.87
N GLU A 50 2.17 -7.26 -9.04
CA GLU A 50 2.50 -8.46 -8.27
C GLU A 50 3.08 -8.06 -6.91
N ALA A 51 2.90 -8.90 -5.90
CA ALA A 51 3.47 -8.70 -4.57
C ALA A 51 4.50 -9.78 -4.22
N PRO A 52 5.58 -9.44 -3.50
CA PRO A 52 6.51 -10.44 -2.96
C PRO A 52 5.92 -11.28 -1.83
N GLU A 53 4.92 -10.74 -1.13
CA GLU A 53 4.26 -11.40 0.00
C GLU A 53 2.74 -11.27 -0.11
N TYR A 54 2.03 -12.29 0.38
CA TYR A 54 0.57 -12.34 0.40
C TYR A 54 0.07 -12.61 1.81
N ILE A 55 -0.99 -11.92 2.20
CA ILE A 55 -1.67 -12.14 3.47
C ILE A 55 -2.94 -12.96 3.24
N SER A 56 -3.33 -13.74 4.23
CA SER A 56 -4.59 -14.49 4.18
C SER A 56 -5.78 -13.60 4.55
N SER A 57 -7.00 -14.08 4.28
CA SER A 57 -8.22 -13.43 4.78
C SER A 57 -8.21 -13.25 6.31
N ALA A 58 -7.62 -14.19 7.06
CA ALA A 58 -7.45 -14.06 8.50
C ALA A 58 -6.45 -12.96 8.87
N GLY A 59 -5.33 -12.86 8.14
CA GLY A 59 -4.35 -11.80 8.30
C GLY A 59 -4.92 -10.42 7.98
N TYR A 60 -5.68 -10.31 6.89
CA TYR A 60 -6.39 -9.09 6.51
C TYR A 60 -7.39 -8.63 7.58
N LYS A 61 -8.24 -9.54 8.09
CA LYS A 61 -9.21 -9.21 9.14
C LYS A 61 -8.55 -8.84 10.47
N ALA A 62 -7.41 -9.44 10.79
CA ALA A 62 -6.68 -9.20 12.02
C ALA A 62 -5.83 -7.91 11.99
N ALA A 63 -5.43 -7.46 10.81
CA ALA A 63 -4.67 -6.23 10.62
C ALA A 63 -5.61 -5.06 10.32
N ALA A 64 -5.34 -3.89 10.88
CA ALA A 64 -6.03 -2.65 10.51
C ALA A 64 -5.52 -2.09 9.16
N THR A 65 -5.43 -2.94 8.14
CA THR A 65 -5.02 -2.59 6.78
C THR A 65 -6.27 -2.37 5.91
N TYR A 66 -6.08 -1.77 4.74
CA TYR A 66 -7.15 -1.46 3.80
C TYR A 66 -6.88 -2.13 2.47
N MET A 67 -7.92 -2.72 1.88
CA MET A 67 -7.87 -3.11 0.48
C MET A 67 -7.87 -1.83 -0.36
N LEU A 68 -6.78 -1.62 -1.10
CA LEU A 68 -6.60 -0.47 -1.96
C LEU A 68 -7.02 -0.85 -3.38
N PRO A 69 -7.91 -0.08 -4.03
CA PRO A 69 -8.29 -0.35 -5.41
C PRO A 69 -7.12 -0.12 -6.37
N ALA A 70 -7.14 -0.78 -7.53
CA ALA A 70 -6.25 -0.44 -8.63
C ALA A 70 -6.40 1.06 -9.01
N GLY A 71 -5.29 1.70 -9.36
CA GLY A 71 -5.17 3.15 -9.57
C GLY A 71 -4.76 3.95 -8.33
N THR A 72 -4.76 3.35 -7.14
CA THR A 72 -4.33 4.04 -5.90
C THR A 72 -2.86 4.47 -5.99
N VAL A 73 -2.56 5.71 -5.60
CA VAL A 73 -1.18 6.20 -5.49
C VAL A 73 -0.60 5.81 -4.13
N LEU A 74 0.51 5.09 -4.13
CA LEU A 74 1.19 4.59 -2.94
C LEU A 74 2.39 5.48 -2.64
N LEU A 75 2.33 6.27 -1.56
CA LEU A 75 3.46 7.10 -1.11
C LEU A 75 4.12 6.49 0.13
N THR A 76 5.43 6.27 0.08
CA THR A 76 6.18 5.84 1.26
C THR A 76 6.36 7.00 2.24
N SER A 77 5.86 6.79 3.46
CA SER A 77 5.95 7.72 4.59
C SER A 77 7.00 7.33 5.63
N ARG A 78 7.63 6.16 5.44
CA ARG A 78 8.75 5.65 6.24
C ARG A 78 9.84 5.12 5.31
N ALA A 79 11.04 4.95 5.84
CA ALA A 79 12.26 4.67 5.07
C ALA A 79 12.11 3.57 3.98
N PRO A 80 12.52 3.86 2.73
CA PRO A 80 12.86 5.19 2.20
C PRO A 80 11.61 6.06 2.02
N ILE A 81 11.66 7.32 2.47
CA ILE A 81 10.53 8.27 2.39
C ILE A 81 10.48 8.88 0.98
N GLY A 82 9.28 9.02 0.41
CA GLY A 82 9.06 9.77 -0.83
C GLY A 82 9.01 8.95 -2.11
N ASN A 83 9.15 7.63 -2.02
CA ASN A 83 8.95 6.76 -3.18
C ASN A 83 7.46 6.67 -3.50
N VAL A 84 7.15 6.63 -4.79
CA VAL A 84 5.78 6.61 -5.31
C VAL A 84 5.62 5.46 -6.30
N ALA A 85 4.50 4.75 -6.18
CA ALA A 85 4.03 3.80 -7.17
C ALA A 85 2.50 3.88 -7.30
N ILE A 86 1.95 3.22 -8.31
CA ILE A 86 0.53 3.09 -8.58
C ILE A 86 0.16 1.62 -8.43
N ALA A 87 -0.88 1.33 -7.64
CA ALA A 87 -1.43 -0.01 -7.56
C ALA A 87 -2.02 -0.41 -8.92
N GLY A 88 -1.44 -1.39 -9.60
CA GLY A 88 -1.97 -1.93 -10.85
C GLY A 88 -3.07 -2.99 -10.64
N ILE A 89 -3.10 -3.56 -9.43
CA ILE A 89 -4.11 -4.51 -8.94
C ILE A 89 -4.60 -4.08 -7.56
N GLU A 90 -5.67 -4.71 -7.06
CA GLU A 90 -6.07 -4.56 -5.66
C GLU A 90 -4.98 -5.13 -4.73
N LEU A 91 -4.59 -4.37 -3.71
CA LEU A 91 -3.54 -4.78 -2.78
C LEU A 91 -3.67 -4.11 -1.42
N CYS A 92 -2.95 -4.64 -0.43
CA CYS A 92 -2.78 -4.04 0.88
C CYS A 92 -1.34 -3.53 1.07
N THR A 93 -1.13 -2.61 2.01
CA THR A 93 0.22 -2.13 2.34
C THR A 93 0.51 -2.25 3.83
N ASN A 94 1.79 -2.14 4.19
CA ASN A 94 2.21 -1.97 5.58
C ASN A 94 2.04 -0.52 6.09
N GLN A 95 2.34 -0.28 7.37
CA GLN A 95 2.25 1.04 8.02
C GLN A 95 3.28 2.08 7.53
N GLY A 96 4.17 1.68 6.63
CA GLY A 96 5.13 2.54 5.96
C GLY A 96 4.50 3.42 4.89
N PHE A 97 3.27 3.18 4.48
CA PHE A 97 2.60 3.96 3.43
C PHE A 97 1.62 5.01 3.95
N LYS A 98 1.39 6.00 3.09
CA LYS A 98 0.20 6.86 3.04
C LYS A 98 -0.31 6.77 1.61
N SER A 99 -1.36 5.99 1.40
CA SER A 99 -1.95 5.76 0.08
C SER A 99 -3.02 6.81 -0.19
N LEU A 100 -3.08 7.29 -1.43
CA LEU A 100 -4.02 8.29 -1.90
C LEU A 100 -5.00 7.58 -2.83
N ILE A 101 -6.23 7.39 -2.34
CA ILE A 101 -7.36 6.81 -3.08
C ILE A 101 -8.20 7.93 -3.67
#